data_AF-A0AB32VBZ5-F1
#
_entry.id   AF-A0AB32VBZ5-F1
#
_cell.length_a   1.000
_cell.length_b   1.000
_cell.length_c   1.000
_cell.angle_alpha   90.00
_cell.angle_beta   90.00
_cell.angle_gamma   90.00
#
_symmetry.space_group_name_H-M   'P 1'
#
loop_
_entity.id
_entity.type
_entity.pdbx_description
1 polymer ?
#
loop_
_entity_poly.entity_id
_entity_poly.type
_entity_poly.pdbx_seq_one_letter_code
_entity_poly.pdbx_strand_id
1 'polypeptide(L)'
;MESRRESEKKKLKRSEILEKKKAIDQSIKAASAQTDQLASFPPFRCFNRNGLCVRLESGRGDKLSPCMKQCIQSLLKANMEGPYGSEWAAEEKVKRREMVAPEARYIFVHSNANEMTVDDAPSPSPLLGFVHYRFTVEQEITVLYLYEIQLDSSVQGKGLGKFLMHLIELIARKNHMGALVLTVQKANSLAMKFYMSKLRFVISSISPSRVNPLVGVENNYEILCKTFDPDAKAILEVYSVQCRCYYHVIYILLNSSICILQCSNENPCFCSKCRCHVRVTCSNTILTY
;
A
#
# COMPACT_ATOMS: atom_id res chain seq x y z
N MET A 1 -18.22 -3.16 43.21
CA MET A 1 -17.21 -2.16 42.82
C MET A 1 -16.44 -2.56 41.55
N GLU A 2 -16.10 -3.84 41.37
CA GLU A 2 -15.45 -4.39 40.15
C GLU A 2 -16.17 -4.01 38.83
N SER A 3 -17.48 -4.22 38.75
CA SER A 3 -18.30 -3.97 37.55
C SER A 3 -18.29 -2.50 37.09
N ARG A 4 -18.26 -1.53 38.03
CA ARG A 4 -18.16 -0.10 37.68
C ARG A 4 -16.76 0.23 37.12
N ARG A 5 -15.70 -0.28 37.75
CA ARG A 5 -14.31 -0.10 37.27
C ARG A 5 -14.09 -0.70 35.87
N GLU A 6 -14.69 -1.83 35.56
CA GLU A 6 -14.63 -2.41 34.20
C GLU A 6 -15.38 -1.56 33.16
N SER A 7 -16.54 -1.00 33.52
CA SER A 7 -17.31 -0.11 32.65
C SER A 7 -16.55 1.19 32.33
N GLU A 8 -15.89 1.78 33.32
CA GLU A 8 -15.04 2.96 33.15
C GLU A 8 -13.81 2.66 32.28
N LYS A 9 -13.11 1.54 32.50
CA LYS A 9 -12.00 1.09 31.63
C LYS A 9 -12.45 0.88 30.18
N LYS A 10 -13.63 0.29 29.96
CA LYS A 10 -14.18 0.11 28.60
C LYS A 10 -14.53 1.45 27.95
N LYS A 11 -15.08 2.40 28.71
CA LYS A 11 -15.41 3.76 28.23
C LYS A 11 -14.15 4.55 27.86
N LEU A 12 -13.11 4.49 28.69
CA LEU A 12 -11.81 5.12 28.42
C LEU A 12 -11.17 4.56 27.15
N LYS A 13 -11.06 3.22 27.02
CA LYS A 13 -10.54 2.57 25.81
C LYS A 13 -11.32 2.97 24.54
N ARG A 14 -12.65 3.05 24.63
CA ARG A 14 -13.49 3.50 23.50
C ARG A 14 -13.20 4.95 23.12
N SER A 15 -12.99 5.82 24.10
CA SER A 15 -12.63 7.22 23.89
C SER A 15 -11.27 7.36 23.19
N GLU A 16 -10.26 6.61 23.65
CA GLU A 16 -8.92 6.60 23.05
C GLU A 16 -8.94 6.14 21.59
N ILE A 17 -9.68 5.07 21.28
CA ILE A 17 -9.84 4.57 19.91
C ILE A 17 -10.50 5.63 19.02
N LEU A 18 -11.50 6.33 19.52
CA LEU A 18 -12.22 7.36 18.77
C LEU A 18 -11.30 8.56 18.48
N GLU A 19 -10.55 9.04 19.47
CA GLU A 19 -9.60 10.13 19.28
C GLU A 19 -8.46 9.75 18.32
N LYS A 20 -7.94 8.52 18.40
CA LYS A 20 -6.94 8.01 17.43
C LYS A 20 -7.48 8.04 16.00
N LYS A 21 -8.70 7.54 15.78
CA LYS A 21 -9.35 7.56 14.46
C LYS A 21 -9.55 8.98 13.94
N LYS A 22 -10.03 9.88 14.80
CA LYS A 22 -10.22 11.29 14.46
C LYS A 22 -8.90 11.98 14.07
N ALA A 23 -7.81 11.70 14.80
CA ALA A 23 -6.49 12.24 14.48
C ALA A 23 -5.98 11.72 13.12
N ILE A 24 -6.18 10.44 12.82
CA ILE A 24 -5.85 9.83 11.52
C ILE A 24 -6.65 10.52 10.40
N ASP A 25 -7.96 10.65 10.55
CA ASP A 25 -8.83 11.28 9.54
C ASP A 25 -8.43 12.73 9.27
N GLN A 26 -8.08 13.47 10.33
CA GLN A 26 -7.59 14.85 10.21
C GLN A 26 -6.24 14.92 9.48
N SER A 27 -5.33 13.99 9.75
CA SER A 27 -4.04 13.88 9.06
C SER A 27 -4.22 13.64 7.56
N ILE A 28 -5.06 12.68 7.17
CA ILE A 28 -5.37 12.38 5.77
C ILE A 28 -6.03 13.57 5.07
N LYS A 29 -6.99 14.22 5.75
CA LYS A 29 -7.65 15.40 5.22
C LYS A 29 -6.69 16.57 5.01
N ALA A 30 -5.78 16.81 5.95
CA ALA A 30 -4.76 17.85 5.85
C ALA A 30 -3.81 17.58 4.67
N ALA A 31 -3.29 16.36 4.55
CA ALA A 31 -2.42 15.97 3.44
C ALA A 31 -3.12 16.10 2.08
N SER A 32 -4.38 15.67 2.01
CA SER A 32 -5.20 15.72 0.79
C SER A 32 -5.66 17.13 0.41
N ALA A 33 -5.71 18.07 1.35
CA ALA A 33 -6.12 19.45 1.11
C ALA A 33 -5.06 20.28 0.37
N GLN A 34 -3.78 19.89 0.47
CA GLN A 34 -2.71 20.56 -0.24
C GLN A 34 -2.82 20.28 -1.75
N THR A 35 -3.01 21.35 -2.52
CA THR A 35 -3.23 21.31 -3.97
C THR A 35 -1.94 21.11 -4.76
N ASP A 36 -0.82 21.66 -4.27
CA ASP A 36 0.49 21.53 -4.90
C ASP A 36 1.51 20.92 -3.92
N GLN A 37 1.74 19.62 -4.08
CA GLN A 37 2.70 18.87 -3.27
C GLN A 37 4.16 19.21 -3.66
N LEU A 38 4.39 19.62 -4.91
CA LEU A 38 5.73 20.01 -5.41
C LEU A 38 6.20 21.35 -4.86
N ALA A 39 5.33 22.17 -4.29
CA ALA A 39 5.71 23.45 -3.67
C ALA A 39 6.77 23.29 -2.57
N SER A 40 6.75 22.18 -1.84
CA SER A 40 7.76 21.85 -0.82
C SER A 40 9.06 21.29 -1.40
N PHE A 41 9.11 21.00 -2.70
CA PHE A 41 10.24 20.36 -3.37
C PHE A 41 10.61 21.07 -4.68
N PRO A 42 10.98 22.37 -4.68
CA PRO A 42 11.33 23.09 -5.90
C PRO A 42 12.36 22.39 -6.81
N PRO A 43 13.43 21.74 -6.27
CA PRO A 43 14.40 21.01 -7.11
C PRO A 43 13.80 19.83 -7.88
N PHE A 44 12.64 19.33 -7.47
CA PHE A 44 11.97 18.20 -8.13
C PHE A 44 11.06 18.62 -9.27
N ARG A 45 10.82 19.93 -9.48
CA ARG A 45 9.98 20.41 -10.59
C ARG A 45 10.57 20.14 -11.97
N CYS A 46 11.86 19.87 -12.05
CA CYS A 46 12.53 19.57 -13.32
C CYS A 46 13.42 18.34 -13.16
N PHE A 47 13.48 17.53 -14.21
CA PHE A 47 14.46 16.46 -14.35
C PHE A 47 15.24 16.67 -15.64
N ASN A 48 16.52 17.00 -15.50
CA ASN A 48 17.45 17.22 -16.61
C ASN A 48 18.68 16.30 -16.48
N ARG A 49 18.56 15.04 -16.91
CA ARG A 49 19.61 14.01 -16.82
C ARG A 49 19.45 12.98 -17.94
N ASN A 50 20.56 12.34 -18.34
CA ASN A 50 20.57 11.23 -19.30
C ASN A 50 19.84 11.54 -20.62
N GLY A 51 20.01 12.77 -21.14
CA GLY A 51 19.36 13.22 -22.37
C GLY A 51 17.84 13.44 -22.26
N LEU A 52 17.28 13.52 -21.05
CA LEU A 52 15.91 13.94 -20.81
C LEU A 52 15.87 15.32 -20.18
N CYS A 53 14.93 16.15 -20.63
CA CYS A 53 14.56 17.40 -20.01
C CYS A 53 13.03 17.43 -19.87
N VAL A 54 12.53 17.23 -18.65
CA VAL A 54 11.09 17.18 -18.36
C VAL A 54 10.74 18.07 -17.17
N ARG A 55 9.50 18.58 -17.19
CA ARG A 55 8.90 19.39 -16.12
C ARG A 55 7.82 18.59 -15.41
N LEU A 56 7.74 18.76 -14.09
CA LEU A 56 6.77 18.12 -13.23
C LEU A 56 5.72 19.13 -12.75
N GLU A 57 4.46 18.71 -12.78
CA GLU A 57 3.32 19.53 -12.36
C GLU A 57 2.38 18.75 -11.44
N SER A 58 1.88 19.39 -10.38
CA SER A 58 0.88 18.79 -9.49
C SER A 58 -0.51 18.84 -10.12
N GLY A 59 -1.32 17.82 -9.90
CA GLY A 59 -2.69 17.73 -10.40
C GLY A 59 -3.65 17.03 -9.45
N ARG A 60 -4.95 17.13 -9.77
CA ARG A 60 -6.03 16.43 -9.05
C ARG A 60 -6.96 15.72 -10.02
N GLY A 61 -7.43 14.53 -9.64
CA GLY A 61 -8.31 13.70 -10.47
C GLY A 61 -9.65 14.36 -10.79
N ASP A 62 -10.24 15.04 -9.82
CA ASP A 62 -11.51 15.77 -9.96
C ASP A 62 -11.41 17.05 -10.81
N LYS A 63 -10.19 17.46 -11.18
CA LYS A 63 -9.90 18.66 -11.99
C LYS A 63 -9.25 18.34 -13.34
N LEU A 64 -9.21 17.07 -13.74
CA LEU A 64 -8.65 16.68 -15.04
C LEU A 64 -9.51 17.21 -16.18
N SER A 65 -8.87 17.83 -17.18
CA SER A 65 -9.53 18.17 -18.45
C SER A 65 -9.86 16.90 -19.26
N PRO A 66 -10.83 16.95 -20.19
CA PRO A 66 -11.14 15.81 -21.07
C PRO A 66 -9.91 15.28 -21.84
N CYS A 67 -9.10 16.19 -22.38
CA CYS A 67 -7.86 15.83 -23.08
C CYS A 67 -6.86 15.11 -22.14
N MET A 68 -6.66 15.62 -20.93
CA MET A 68 -5.76 14.99 -19.96
C MET A 68 -6.25 13.59 -19.56
N LYS A 69 -7.56 13.40 -19.37
CA LYS A 69 -8.15 12.08 -19.10
C LYS A 69 -7.84 11.10 -20.22
N GLN A 70 -7.97 11.52 -21.47
CA GLN A 70 -7.67 10.69 -22.64
C GLN A 70 -6.18 10.33 -22.68
N CYS A 71 -5.27 11.29 -22.46
CA CYS A 71 -3.84 11.04 -22.41
C CYS A 71 -3.46 10.01 -21.32
N ILE A 72 -4.00 10.17 -20.10
CA ILE A 72 -3.77 9.24 -18.99
C ILE A 72 -4.30 7.85 -19.32
N GLN A 73 -5.52 7.75 -19.85
CA GLN A 73 -6.14 6.47 -20.22
C GLN A 73 -5.35 5.75 -21.31
N SER A 74 -4.95 6.46 -22.36
CA SER A 74 -4.16 5.90 -23.46
C SER A 74 -2.81 5.39 -22.99
N LEU A 75 -2.08 6.18 -22.19
CA LEU A 75 -0.77 5.77 -21.67
C LEU A 75 -0.89 4.60 -20.68
N LEU A 76 -1.89 4.63 -19.79
CA LEU A 76 -2.14 3.53 -18.87
C LEU A 76 -2.45 2.24 -19.63
N LYS A 77 -3.33 2.31 -20.65
CA LYS A 77 -3.67 1.17 -21.49
C LYS A 77 -2.45 0.60 -22.19
N ALA A 78 -1.67 1.45 -22.87
CA ALA A 78 -0.48 1.02 -23.60
C ALA A 78 0.52 0.26 -22.71
N ASN A 79 0.66 0.66 -21.45
CA ASN A 79 1.60 0.04 -20.52
C ASN A 79 1.01 -1.17 -19.75
N MET A 80 -0.29 -1.17 -19.48
CA MET A 80 -0.90 -2.10 -18.50
C MET A 80 -1.83 -3.15 -19.12
N GLU A 81 -2.29 -2.99 -20.36
CA GLU A 81 -3.13 -4.00 -21.04
C GLU A 81 -2.42 -5.37 -21.10
N GLY A 82 -1.12 -5.38 -21.44
CA GLY A 82 -0.31 -6.60 -21.43
C GLY A 82 -0.19 -7.26 -20.05
N PRO A 83 0.30 -6.54 -19.01
CA PRO A 83 0.39 -7.06 -17.64
C PRO A 83 -0.91 -7.59 -17.03
N TYR A 84 -2.05 -6.97 -17.31
CA TYR A 84 -3.35 -7.44 -16.83
C TYR A 84 -3.95 -8.56 -17.70
N GLY A 85 -3.57 -8.65 -18.97
CA GLY A 85 -4.06 -9.67 -19.89
C GLY A 85 -5.59 -9.65 -20.00
N SER A 86 -6.24 -10.79 -19.76
CA SER A 86 -7.70 -10.93 -19.84
C SER A 86 -8.47 -10.09 -18.82
N GLU A 87 -7.84 -9.69 -17.71
CA GLU A 87 -8.48 -8.88 -16.67
C GLU A 87 -8.57 -7.40 -17.06
N TRP A 88 -7.81 -6.95 -18.07
CA TRP A 88 -7.70 -5.55 -18.44
C TRP A 88 -9.06 -4.89 -18.71
N ALA A 89 -9.96 -5.56 -19.43
CA ALA A 89 -11.27 -4.97 -19.78
C ALA A 89 -12.14 -4.66 -18.54
N ALA A 90 -12.01 -5.45 -17.48
CA ALA A 90 -12.69 -5.21 -16.20
C ALA A 90 -11.98 -4.11 -15.41
N GLU A 91 -10.66 -4.23 -15.28
CA GLU A 91 -9.81 -3.31 -14.52
C GLU A 91 -9.80 -1.90 -15.12
N GLU A 92 -9.81 -1.76 -16.44
CA GLU A 92 -9.86 -0.47 -17.11
C GLU A 92 -11.09 0.34 -16.66
N LYS A 93 -12.25 -0.30 -16.45
CA LYS A 93 -13.46 0.37 -15.96
C LYS A 93 -13.28 0.85 -14.51
N VAL A 94 -12.58 0.08 -13.68
CA VAL A 94 -12.24 0.46 -12.30
C VAL A 94 -11.28 1.65 -12.33
N LYS A 95 -10.18 1.55 -13.09
CA LYS A 95 -9.16 2.58 -13.24
C LYS A 95 -9.72 3.90 -13.75
N ARG A 96 -10.70 3.89 -14.67
CA ARG A 96 -11.39 5.11 -15.12
C ARG A 96 -12.14 5.82 -13.99
N ARG A 97 -12.77 5.09 -13.07
CA ARG A 97 -13.43 5.67 -11.89
C ARG A 97 -12.42 6.18 -10.88
N GLU A 98 -11.36 5.41 -10.64
CA GLU A 98 -10.28 5.80 -9.74
C GLU A 98 -9.57 7.07 -10.20
N MET A 99 -9.39 7.23 -11.51
CA MET A 99 -8.67 8.34 -12.14
C MET A 99 -9.26 9.71 -11.76
N VAL A 100 -10.59 9.81 -11.65
CA VAL A 100 -11.32 11.08 -11.44
C VAL A 100 -11.82 11.27 -10.01
N ALA A 101 -11.43 10.39 -9.08
CA ALA A 101 -11.90 10.49 -7.71
C ALA A 101 -11.42 11.79 -7.03
N PRO A 102 -12.19 12.38 -6.11
CA PRO A 102 -11.81 13.58 -5.36
C PRO A 102 -10.49 13.46 -4.59
N GLU A 103 -10.14 12.25 -4.17
CA GLU A 103 -8.91 11.93 -3.41
C GLU A 103 -7.71 11.70 -4.32
N ALA A 104 -7.91 11.52 -5.64
CA ALA A 104 -6.84 11.24 -6.58
C ALA A 104 -5.93 12.47 -6.73
N ARG A 105 -4.64 12.28 -6.45
CA ARG A 105 -3.58 13.27 -6.63
C ARG A 105 -2.64 12.80 -7.72
N TYR A 106 -2.14 13.76 -8.49
CA TYR A 106 -1.26 13.50 -9.62
C TYR A 106 0.03 14.29 -9.54
N ILE A 107 1.10 13.66 -10.04
CA ILE A 107 2.27 14.36 -10.58
C ILE A 107 2.30 14.06 -12.08
N PHE A 108 2.18 15.08 -12.92
CA PHE A 108 2.34 14.97 -14.36
C PHE A 108 3.79 15.22 -14.75
N VAL A 109 4.22 14.54 -15.80
CA VAL A 109 5.53 14.74 -16.42
C VAL A 109 5.31 15.22 -17.84
N HIS A 110 5.72 16.46 -18.11
CA HIS A 110 5.63 17.07 -19.42
C HIS A 110 7.01 17.20 -20.04
N SER A 111 7.07 17.14 -21.37
CA SER A 111 8.28 17.57 -22.08
C SER A 111 8.59 19.02 -21.71
N ASN A 112 9.85 19.30 -21.38
CA ASN A 112 10.33 20.67 -21.18
C ASN A 112 10.94 21.25 -22.46
N ALA A 113 10.75 20.56 -23.60
CA ALA A 113 11.07 21.13 -24.90
C ALA A 113 10.05 22.24 -25.19
N ASN A 114 10.48 23.48 -25.04
CA ASN A 114 9.86 24.60 -25.73
C ASN A 114 10.10 24.37 -27.23
N GLU A 115 9.31 23.52 -27.88
CA GLU A 115 9.18 23.59 -29.33
C GLU A 115 8.37 24.86 -29.63
N MET A 116 9.08 25.99 -29.66
CA MET A 116 8.65 27.18 -30.38
C MET A 116 8.66 26.82 -31.86
N THR A 117 7.63 26.14 -32.33
CA THR A 117 7.22 26.24 -33.73
C THR A 117 6.56 27.61 -33.88
N VAL A 118 7.25 28.49 -34.59
CA VAL A 118 6.74 29.78 -35.06
C VAL A 118 5.61 29.47 -36.05
N ASP A 119 4.38 29.24 -35.56
CA ASP A 119 3.11 29.61 -36.24
C ASP A 119 1.82 28.97 -35.69
N ASP A 120 1.84 28.12 -34.68
CA ASP A 120 0.58 27.55 -34.15
C ASP A 120 0.40 27.83 -32.66
N ALA A 121 -0.86 28.06 -32.28
CA ALA A 121 -1.32 28.31 -30.91
C ALA A 121 -0.60 27.41 -29.89
N PRO A 122 -0.34 27.87 -28.65
CA PRO A 122 0.42 27.12 -27.66
C PRO A 122 -0.15 25.71 -27.48
N SER A 123 0.48 24.74 -28.11
CA SER A 123 0.12 23.34 -27.96
C SER A 123 0.54 22.94 -26.54
N PRO A 124 -0.34 22.29 -25.76
CA PRO A 124 0.02 21.85 -24.43
C PRO A 124 1.20 20.87 -24.54
N SER A 125 2.27 21.12 -23.79
CA SER A 125 3.45 20.27 -23.77
C SER A 125 3.05 18.79 -23.58
N PRO A 126 3.54 17.86 -24.42
CA PRO A 126 3.05 16.50 -24.41
C PRO A 126 3.28 15.82 -23.06
N LEU A 127 2.27 15.06 -22.60
CA LEU A 127 2.35 14.27 -21.38
C LEU A 127 3.22 13.04 -21.65
N LEU A 128 4.38 12.98 -21.00
CA LEU A 128 5.35 11.88 -21.11
C LEU A 128 5.23 10.87 -19.97
N GLY A 129 4.41 11.16 -18.96
CA GLY A 129 4.20 10.27 -17.83
C GLY A 129 3.36 10.89 -16.74
N PHE A 130 2.90 10.05 -15.82
CA PHE A 130 2.18 10.51 -14.64
C PHE A 130 2.40 9.56 -13.46
N VAL A 131 2.19 10.11 -12.27
CA VAL A 131 2.04 9.35 -11.02
C VAL A 131 0.66 9.65 -10.47
N HIS A 132 -0.13 8.63 -10.15
CA HIS A 132 -1.41 8.74 -9.46
C HIS A 132 -1.28 8.12 -8.07
N TYR A 133 -1.63 8.88 -7.05
CA TYR A 133 -1.58 8.42 -5.65
C TYR A 133 -2.69 9.04 -4.81
N ARG A 134 -2.88 8.48 -3.62
CA ARG A 134 -3.81 8.98 -2.60
C ARG A 134 -3.19 8.90 -1.21
N PHE A 135 -3.62 9.79 -0.33
CA PHE A 135 -3.42 9.61 1.11
C PHE A 135 -4.61 8.82 1.65
N THR A 136 -4.36 7.70 2.33
CA THR A 136 -5.40 6.81 2.86
C THR A 136 -4.92 6.11 4.12
N VAL A 137 -5.75 5.23 4.67
CA VAL A 137 -5.44 4.41 5.84
C VAL A 137 -5.44 2.94 5.44
N GLU A 138 -4.36 2.23 5.78
CA GLU A 138 -4.23 0.78 5.60
C GLU A 138 -3.87 0.14 6.95
N GLN A 139 -4.69 -0.78 7.45
CA GLN A 139 -4.50 -1.43 8.77
C GLN A 139 -4.18 -0.45 9.92
N GLU A 140 -4.94 0.65 10.01
CA GLU A 140 -4.75 1.75 10.97
C GLU A 140 -3.49 2.62 10.76
N ILE A 141 -2.69 2.36 9.73
CA ILE A 141 -1.52 3.16 9.36
C ILE A 141 -1.92 4.18 8.30
N THR A 142 -1.55 5.45 8.49
CA THR A 142 -1.64 6.46 7.42
C THR A 142 -0.62 6.15 6.35
N VAL A 143 -1.05 6.03 5.10
CA VAL A 143 -0.16 5.69 3.98
C VAL A 143 -0.37 6.61 2.80
N LEU A 144 0.71 6.80 2.04
CA LEU A 144 0.59 7.23 0.65
C LEU A 144 0.45 5.96 -0.19
N TYR A 145 -0.72 5.75 -0.77
CA TYR A 145 -0.97 4.64 -1.67
C TYR A 145 -0.71 5.09 -3.10
N LEU A 146 0.31 4.52 -3.73
CA LEU A 146 0.65 4.74 -5.12
C LEU A 146 -0.16 3.79 -6.00
N TYR A 147 -1.13 4.35 -6.72
CA TYR A 147 -2.02 3.60 -7.60
C TYR A 147 -1.35 3.33 -8.94
N GLU A 148 -0.75 4.35 -9.56
CA GLU A 148 -0.12 4.22 -10.87
C GLU A 148 1.16 5.05 -10.94
N ILE A 149 2.16 4.52 -11.64
CA ILE A 149 3.31 5.27 -12.13
C ILE A 149 3.57 4.81 -13.56
N GLN A 150 3.25 5.67 -14.51
CA GLN A 150 3.29 5.34 -15.93
C GLN A 150 4.18 6.33 -16.64
N LEU A 151 5.10 5.81 -17.45
CA LEU A 151 6.03 6.58 -18.25
C LEU A 151 5.88 6.16 -19.71
N ASP A 152 5.93 7.12 -20.61
CA ASP A 152 6.04 6.84 -22.04
C ASP A 152 7.34 6.10 -22.34
N SER A 153 7.29 5.15 -23.28
CA SER A 153 8.44 4.31 -23.64
C SER A 153 9.70 5.13 -24.01
N SER A 154 9.54 6.32 -24.61
CA SER A 154 10.64 7.19 -25.02
C SER A 154 11.45 7.78 -23.85
N VAL A 155 10.88 7.81 -22.64
CA VAL A 155 11.52 8.36 -21.43
C VAL A 155 11.87 7.29 -20.38
N GLN A 156 11.57 6.02 -20.65
CA GLN A 156 11.95 4.90 -19.80
C GLN A 156 13.45 4.60 -19.85
N GLY A 157 13.97 3.87 -18.87
CA GLY A 157 15.39 3.47 -18.80
C GLY A 157 16.38 4.60 -18.48
N LYS A 158 15.95 5.86 -18.45
CA LYS A 158 16.80 7.05 -18.26
C LYS A 158 16.83 7.56 -16.81
N GLY A 159 16.33 6.77 -15.86
CA GLY A 159 16.35 7.08 -14.42
C GLY A 159 15.15 7.89 -13.89
N LEU A 160 14.25 8.34 -14.76
CA LEU A 160 13.07 9.14 -14.40
C LEU A 160 12.14 8.40 -13.42
N GLY A 161 11.87 7.11 -13.63
CA GLY A 161 11.03 6.33 -12.72
C GLY A 161 11.57 6.28 -11.28
N LYS A 162 12.89 6.12 -11.12
CA LYS A 162 13.56 6.16 -9.80
C LYS A 162 13.42 7.53 -9.15
N PHE A 163 13.59 8.58 -9.95
CA PHE A 163 13.42 9.96 -9.48
C PHE A 163 12.01 10.24 -8.99
N LEU A 164 10.97 9.81 -9.74
CA LEU A 164 9.58 9.93 -9.33
C LEU A 164 9.28 9.16 -8.05
N MET A 165 9.77 7.92 -7.93
CA MET A 165 9.56 7.13 -6.70
C MET A 165 10.19 7.77 -5.47
N HIS A 166 11.39 8.37 -5.59
CA HIS A 166 11.99 9.13 -4.50
C HIS A 166 11.17 10.37 -4.13
N LEU A 167 10.66 11.10 -5.12
CA LEU A 167 9.78 12.23 -4.88
C LEU A 167 8.52 11.82 -4.11
N ILE A 168 7.87 10.72 -4.51
CA ILE A 168 6.67 10.21 -3.84
C ILE A 168 6.98 9.77 -2.40
N GLU A 169 8.13 9.15 -2.15
CA GLU A 169 8.58 8.86 -0.78
C GLU A 169 8.77 10.13 0.06
N LEU A 170 9.35 11.18 -0.52
CA LEU A 170 9.51 12.48 0.16
C LEU A 170 8.15 13.14 0.46
N ILE A 171 7.21 13.10 -0.48
CA ILE A 171 5.84 13.61 -0.28
C ILE A 171 5.15 12.85 0.86
N ALA A 172 5.28 11.52 0.89
CA ALA A 172 4.70 10.69 1.95
C ALA A 172 5.26 11.07 3.33
N ARG A 173 6.59 11.18 3.45
CA ARG A 173 7.27 11.55 4.70
C ARG A 173 6.93 12.98 5.15
N LYS A 174 6.89 13.94 4.22
CA LYS A 174 6.53 15.33 4.51
C LYS A 174 5.12 15.47 5.05
N ASN A 175 4.20 14.63 4.59
CA ASN A 175 2.82 14.58 5.05
C ASN A 175 2.62 13.63 6.25
N HIS A 176 3.69 13.15 6.89
CA HIS A 176 3.62 12.27 8.07
C HIS A 176 2.85 10.96 7.83
N MET A 177 2.95 10.40 6.62
CA MET A 177 2.50 9.04 6.37
C MET A 177 3.48 8.06 7.01
N GLY A 178 2.99 6.93 7.53
CA GLY A 178 3.82 5.86 8.10
C GLY A 178 4.39 4.90 7.06
N ALA A 179 3.80 4.84 5.85
CA ALA A 179 4.34 4.03 4.76
C ALA A 179 3.99 4.56 3.36
N LEU A 180 4.76 4.09 2.37
CA LEU A 180 4.41 4.12 0.95
C LEU A 180 4.01 2.71 0.52
N VAL A 181 2.79 2.57 0.00
CA VAL A 181 2.18 1.29 -0.41
C VAL A 181 1.84 1.31 -1.90
N LEU A 182 2.00 0.19 -2.60
CA LEU A 182 1.60 0.05 -4.01
C LEU A 182 1.19 -1.39 -4.32
N THR A 183 0.42 -1.57 -5.38
CA THR A 183 0.11 -2.89 -5.94
C THR A 183 0.83 -3.08 -7.28
N VAL A 184 1.33 -4.29 -7.51
CA VAL A 184 2.04 -4.64 -8.75
C VAL A 184 1.61 -6.02 -9.24
N GLN A 185 1.35 -6.12 -10.55
CA GLN A 185 1.04 -7.40 -11.19
C GLN A 185 2.28 -8.30 -11.21
N LYS A 186 2.15 -9.55 -10.78
CA LYS A 186 3.22 -10.56 -10.79
C LYS A 186 3.76 -10.80 -12.20
N ALA A 187 2.88 -10.73 -13.20
CA ALA A 187 3.24 -10.82 -14.62
C ALA A 187 4.17 -9.66 -15.06
N ASN A 188 4.12 -8.50 -14.40
CA ASN A 188 5.01 -7.38 -14.66
C ASN A 188 6.37 -7.55 -13.94
N SER A 189 7.15 -8.51 -14.44
CA SER A 189 8.45 -8.87 -13.84
C SER A 189 9.46 -7.71 -13.81
N LEU A 190 9.39 -6.78 -14.76
CA LEU A 190 10.22 -5.58 -14.79
C LEU A 190 9.89 -4.64 -13.64
N ALA A 191 8.60 -4.36 -13.41
CA ALA A 191 8.15 -3.55 -12.28
C ALA A 191 8.46 -4.22 -10.94
N MET A 192 8.25 -5.54 -10.82
CA MET A 192 8.62 -6.31 -9.63
C MET A 192 10.11 -6.15 -9.28
N LYS A 193 11.00 -6.35 -10.26
CA LYS A 193 12.45 -6.15 -10.07
C LYS A 193 12.79 -4.70 -9.73
N PHE A 194 12.14 -3.73 -10.37
CA PHE A 194 12.33 -2.31 -10.09
C PHE A 194 12.00 -1.98 -8.63
N TYR A 195 10.80 -2.33 -8.15
CA TYR A 195 10.39 -2.03 -6.78
C TYR A 195 11.19 -2.81 -5.74
N MET A 196 11.30 -4.12 -5.89
CA MET A 196 11.90 -4.97 -4.84
C MET A 196 13.43 -4.90 -4.85
N SER A 197 14.06 -5.06 -6.01
CA SER A 197 15.53 -5.16 -6.09
C SER A 197 16.21 -3.78 -6.09
N LYS A 198 15.65 -2.79 -6.81
CA LYS A 198 16.28 -1.47 -6.94
C LYS A 198 15.83 -0.48 -5.87
N LEU A 199 14.55 -0.49 -5.50
CA LEU A 199 13.97 0.46 -4.55
C LEU A 199 13.77 -0.10 -3.14
N ARG A 200 14.03 -1.40 -2.95
CA ARG A 200 13.98 -2.09 -1.65
C ARG A 200 12.59 -2.07 -1.01
N PHE A 201 11.55 -2.10 -1.82
CA PHE A 201 10.21 -2.43 -1.34
C PHE A 201 10.15 -3.90 -0.91
N VAL A 202 9.30 -4.17 0.08
CA VAL A 202 9.05 -5.53 0.57
C VAL A 202 7.60 -5.91 0.29
N ILE A 203 7.33 -7.21 0.18
CA ILE A 203 5.95 -7.72 0.11
C ILE A 203 5.29 -7.45 1.45
N SER A 204 4.18 -6.71 1.43
CA SER A 204 3.46 -6.34 2.63
C SER A 204 2.76 -7.55 3.27
N SER A 205 2.60 -7.53 4.58
CA SER A 205 1.83 -8.51 5.36
C SER A 205 0.37 -8.64 4.88
N ILE A 206 -0.20 -7.57 4.31
CA ILE A 206 -1.55 -7.55 3.75
C ILE A 206 -1.63 -8.05 2.30
N SER A 207 -0.50 -8.41 1.70
CA SER A 207 -0.49 -8.96 0.34
C SER A 207 -1.19 -10.32 0.29
N PRO A 208 -1.94 -10.67 -0.78
CA PRO A 208 -2.63 -11.96 -0.88
C PRO A 208 -1.74 -13.17 -0.60
N SER A 209 -0.48 -13.15 -1.06
CA SER A 209 0.50 -14.22 -0.83
C SER A 209 0.89 -14.41 0.64
N ARG A 210 0.70 -13.38 1.46
CA ARG A 210 0.99 -13.40 2.91
C ARG A 210 -0.25 -13.76 3.72
N VAL A 211 -1.41 -13.21 3.37
CA VAL A 211 -2.66 -13.38 4.14
C VAL A 211 -3.19 -14.80 4.07
N ASN A 212 -3.18 -15.42 2.89
CA ASN A 212 -3.63 -16.80 2.72
C ASN A 212 -2.72 -17.50 1.70
N PRO A 213 -1.72 -18.29 2.12
CA PRO A 213 -0.81 -18.94 1.20
C PRO A 213 -1.46 -19.89 0.19
N LEU A 214 -2.65 -20.45 0.49
CA LEU A 214 -3.35 -21.37 -0.41
C LEU A 214 -4.10 -20.63 -1.54
N VAL A 215 -4.66 -19.44 -1.25
CA VAL A 215 -5.40 -18.60 -2.23
C VAL A 215 -4.49 -17.52 -2.84
N GLY A 216 -3.43 -17.13 -2.14
CA GLY A 216 -2.48 -16.09 -2.53
C GLY A 216 -1.59 -16.49 -3.71
N VAL A 217 -1.45 -17.79 -3.99
CA VAL A 217 -0.78 -18.31 -5.19
C VAL A 217 -1.60 -18.01 -6.44
N GLU A 218 -2.92 -18.06 -6.37
CA GLU A 218 -3.83 -17.81 -7.50
C GLU A 218 -4.01 -16.32 -7.80
N ASN A 219 -3.71 -15.43 -6.84
CA ASN A 219 -3.79 -13.99 -7.07
C ASN A 219 -2.68 -13.52 -8.01
N ASN A 220 -3.03 -12.69 -9.00
CA ASN A 220 -2.12 -12.22 -10.04
C ASN A 220 -1.26 -11.01 -9.64
N TYR A 221 -1.43 -10.48 -8.42
CA TYR A 221 -0.73 -9.29 -7.95
C TYR A 221 -0.12 -9.49 -6.55
N GLU A 222 0.78 -8.56 -6.19
CA GLU A 222 1.34 -8.41 -4.85
C GLU A 222 1.15 -6.97 -4.37
N ILE A 223 0.90 -6.80 -3.07
CA ILE A 223 0.96 -5.51 -2.39
C ILE A 223 2.35 -5.34 -1.80
N LEU A 224 3.04 -4.27 -2.21
CA LEU A 224 4.36 -3.92 -1.72
C LEU A 224 4.28 -2.68 -0.83
N CYS A 225 5.16 -2.61 0.16
CA CYS A 225 5.28 -1.45 1.01
C CYS A 225 6.73 -1.08 1.31
N LYS A 226 6.91 0.17 1.75
CA LYS A 226 8.13 0.69 2.36
C LYS A 226 7.71 1.53 3.56
N THR A 227 8.03 1.07 4.76
CA THR A 227 7.62 1.73 6.02
C THR A 227 8.65 2.74 6.50
N PHE A 228 8.20 3.73 7.26
CA PHE A 228 9.00 4.86 7.70
C PHE A 228 9.17 4.93 9.22
N ASP A 229 8.34 4.22 9.97
CA ASP A 229 8.37 4.14 11.43
C ASP A 229 8.15 2.70 11.93
N PRO A 230 8.49 2.41 13.20
CA PRO A 230 8.38 1.08 13.77
C PRO A 230 6.96 0.50 13.81
N ASP A 231 5.94 1.35 14.00
CA ASP A 231 4.55 0.90 14.11
C ASP A 231 4.04 0.44 12.74
N ALA A 232 4.27 1.26 11.71
CA ALA A 232 4.00 0.89 10.33
C ALA A 232 4.74 -0.39 9.93
N LYS A 233 6.00 -0.54 10.34
CA LYS A 233 6.80 -1.75 10.08
C LYS A 233 6.19 -3.00 10.73
N ALA A 234 5.80 -2.89 12.00
CA ALA A 234 5.21 -3.99 12.76
C ALA A 234 3.87 -4.47 12.16
N ILE A 235 3.11 -3.56 11.53
CA ILE A 235 1.82 -3.87 10.93
C ILE A 235 1.96 -4.31 9.47
N LEU A 236 2.71 -3.60 8.64
CA LEU A 236 2.73 -3.75 7.19
C LEU A 236 3.87 -4.61 6.65
N GLU A 237 4.99 -4.76 7.35
CA GLU A 237 6.12 -5.60 6.88
C GLU A 237 6.21 -6.92 7.63
N VAL A 238 5.95 -6.89 8.93
CA VAL A 238 5.98 -8.08 9.77
C VAL A 238 4.59 -8.69 9.77
N TYR A 239 4.53 -10.00 9.51
CA TYR A 239 3.33 -10.75 9.76
C TYR A 239 3.12 -10.79 11.28
N SER A 240 2.30 -9.88 11.80
CA SER A 240 1.79 -10.06 13.15
C SER A 240 0.88 -11.28 13.10
N VAL A 241 1.43 -12.44 13.43
CA VAL A 241 0.62 -13.52 13.98
C VAL A 241 0.07 -12.97 15.28
N GLN A 242 -0.98 -12.15 15.20
CA GLN A 242 -2.07 -12.25 16.17
C GLN A 242 -2.73 -13.61 15.90
N CYS A 243 -1.99 -14.69 16.16
CA CYS A 243 -2.57 -15.68 17.04
C CYS A 243 -3.06 -14.83 18.22
N ARG A 244 -4.37 -14.61 18.27
CA ARG A 244 -5.04 -14.87 19.53
C ARG A 244 -4.58 -16.27 19.89
N CYS A 245 -3.45 -16.37 20.60
CA CYS A 245 -3.25 -17.44 21.54
C CYS A 245 -4.44 -17.26 22.48
N TYR A 246 -5.59 -17.84 22.10
CA TYR A 246 -6.44 -18.42 23.10
C TYR A 246 -5.50 -19.41 23.76
N TYR A 247 -4.88 -18.97 24.86
CA TYR A 247 -4.40 -19.89 25.87
C TYR A 247 -5.65 -20.68 26.29
N HIS A 248 -5.97 -21.73 25.54
CA HIS A 248 -6.82 -22.77 26.06
C HIS A 248 -5.94 -23.49 27.08
N VAL A 249 -6.02 -23.03 28.32
CA VAL A 249 -5.64 -23.86 29.46
C VAL A 249 -6.66 -24.99 29.46
N ILE A 250 -6.33 -26.09 28.80
CA ILE A 250 -7.16 -27.30 28.86
C ILE A 250 -6.90 -27.92 30.23
N TYR A 251 -7.87 -27.79 31.13
CA TYR A 251 -7.90 -28.54 32.37
C TYR A 251 -8.34 -29.96 32.05
N ILE A 252 -7.39 -30.87 31.89
CA ILE A 252 -7.70 -32.31 31.85
C ILE A 252 -7.68 -32.81 33.31
N LEU A 253 -8.84 -33.21 33.82
CA LEU A 253 -8.94 -33.96 35.08
C LEU A 253 -8.51 -35.40 34.81
N LEU A 254 -7.32 -35.76 35.28
CA LEU A 254 -6.90 -37.16 35.37
C LEU A 254 -6.71 -37.49 36.86
N ASN A 255 -7.49 -38.46 37.35
CA ASN A 255 -7.37 -39.04 38.70
C ASN A 255 -7.19 -37.99 39.81
N SER A 256 -8.15 -37.07 39.93
CA SER A 256 -8.27 -36.13 41.05
C SER A 256 -7.12 -35.11 41.18
N SER A 257 -6.40 -34.79 40.10
CA SER A 257 -5.38 -33.74 40.07
C SER A 257 -5.41 -32.92 38.77
N ILE A 258 -5.31 -31.60 38.90
CA ILE A 258 -5.16 -30.66 37.79
C ILE A 258 -3.71 -30.70 37.26
N CYS A 259 -3.54 -30.84 35.94
CA CYS A 259 -2.25 -30.71 35.25
C CYS A 259 -2.31 -29.58 34.22
N ILE A 260 -1.26 -28.76 34.18
CA ILE A 260 -1.11 -27.64 33.24
C ILE A 260 -0.19 -28.11 32.11
N LEU A 261 -0.66 -28.04 30.86
CA LEU A 261 0.14 -28.35 29.67
C LEU A 261 0.53 -27.05 28.95
N GLN A 262 1.82 -26.88 28.68
CA GLN A 262 2.32 -25.86 27.77
C GLN A 262 2.49 -26.47 26.39
N CYS A 263 1.85 -25.87 25.38
CA CYS A 263 1.95 -26.29 23.99
C CYS A 263 2.51 -25.15 23.13
N SER A 264 3.44 -25.49 22.24
CA SER A 264 3.99 -24.61 21.19
C SER A 264 3.84 -25.30 19.84
N ASN A 265 3.50 -24.56 18.79
CA ASN A 265 3.10 -25.10 17.47
C ASN A 265 4.15 -25.97 16.75
N GLU A 266 5.39 -26.06 17.24
CA GLU A 266 6.45 -26.84 16.59
C GLU A 266 6.96 -28.04 17.42
N ASN A 267 6.38 -28.36 18.59
CA ASN A 267 6.82 -29.52 19.40
C ASN A 267 5.69 -30.18 20.22
N PRO A 268 5.78 -31.49 20.52
CA PRO A 268 4.78 -32.20 21.32
C PRO A 268 4.71 -31.64 22.76
N CYS A 269 3.48 -31.44 23.25
CA CYS A 269 3.23 -30.79 24.54
C CYS A 269 3.87 -31.57 25.71
N PHE A 270 4.54 -30.85 26.61
CA PHE A 270 5.28 -31.45 27.73
C PHE A 270 4.47 -31.34 29.03
N CYS A 271 4.20 -32.48 29.68
CA CYS A 271 3.58 -32.51 31.00
C CYS A 271 4.64 -32.45 32.10
N SER A 272 4.72 -31.34 32.83
CA SER A 272 5.72 -31.14 33.90
C SER A 272 5.53 -32.09 35.09
N LYS A 273 4.31 -32.58 35.32
CA LYS A 273 3.98 -33.50 36.42
C LYS A 273 4.34 -34.96 36.11
N CYS A 274 4.17 -35.38 34.85
CA CYS A 274 4.40 -36.76 34.43
C CYS A 274 5.74 -36.95 33.68
N ARG A 275 6.45 -35.85 33.37
CA ARG A 275 7.69 -35.81 32.56
C ARG A 275 7.60 -36.59 31.24
N CYS A 276 6.49 -36.47 30.52
CA CYS A 276 6.29 -37.11 29.22
C CYS A 276 5.76 -36.14 28.16
N HIS A 277 6.06 -36.44 26.89
CA HIS A 277 5.57 -35.72 25.72
C HIS A 277 4.27 -36.34 25.21
N VAL A 278 3.23 -35.53 25.04
CA VAL A 278 1.92 -35.95 24.51
C VAL A 278 1.76 -35.41 23.09
N ARG A 279 1.48 -36.28 22.12
CA ARG A 279 1.09 -35.87 20.76
C ARG A 279 -0.41 -35.61 20.73
N VAL A 280 -0.80 -34.38 20.45
CA VAL A 280 -2.19 -34.01 20.16
C VAL A 280 -2.33 -33.96 18.65
N THR A 281 -3.10 -34.87 18.07
CA THR A 281 -3.47 -34.82 16.65
C THR A 281 -4.69 -33.90 16.50
N CYS A 282 -4.55 -32.79 15.79
CA CYS A 282 -5.69 -31.95 15.39
C CYS A 282 -6.56 -32.73 14.38
N SER A 283 -7.63 -33.36 14.84
CA SER A 283 -8.72 -33.77 13.97
C SER A 283 -9.65 -32.57 13.75
N ASN A 284 -9.67 -32.05 12.53
CA ASN A 284 -10.67 -31.07 12.11
C ASN A 284 -12.07 -31.70 12.26
N THR A 285 -12.92 -31.14 13.11
CA THR A 285 -14.36 -31.38 13.07
C THR A 285 -15.06 -30.03 13.19
N ILE A 286 -15.59 -29.59 12.05
CA ILE A 286 -16.51 -28.45 11.95
C ILE A 286 -17.82 -28.90 12.59
N LEU A 287 -18.26 -28.20 13.64
CA LEU A 287 -19.65 -28.26 14.10
C LEU A 287 -20.30 -26.92 13.77
N THR A 288 -21.21 -27.00 12.81
CA THR A 288 -22.26 -26.03 12.51
C THR A 288 -23.17 -25.82 13.71
N TYR A 289 -23.49 -24.55 13.99
CA TYR A 289 -24.79 -24.10 14.50
C TYR A 289 -25.23 -22.90 13.66
#